data_AF-X1INS6-F1
#
_entry.id   AF-X1INS6-F1
#
_cell.length_a   1.000
_cell.length_b   1.000
_cell.length_c   1.000
_cell.angle_alpha   90.00
_cell.angle_beta   90.00
_cell.angle_gamma   90.00
#
_symmetry.space_group_name_H-M   'P 1'
#
loop_
_entity.id
_entity.type
_entity.pdbx_description
1 polymer ?
#
loop_
_entity_poly.entity_id
_entity_poly.type
_entity_poly.pdbx_seq_one_letter_code
_entity_poly.pdbx_strand_id
1 'polypeptide(L)'
;LPQALSMLIPDSWNDKNPIPPSLKAYYEYQSTLMEPWDGPASIVFSDGRYIGGTLDRNGLRPSRYVITKDDIIVMGSEVGVQIFPAENIREKGRLRPGKILLVDTKMGIIIPDEEVKRQLTERNPYAQWLAENRIDLNDIKVKQRVPTSLGDNFNKYLKTFGYTKEDIETLINPMASQGQEPVLSMGNDTPLALFSDKPQSLFNYFKQLFAQVTNPSIDPIREGLVMTLTYYIGSASKNILFESPLHCKLIKYNTPLVSNTNLNKLRNLKEENFSHIDIPMLFPAKR
;
A
#
# COMPACT_ATOMS: atom_id res chain seq x y z
N LEU A 1 -12.24 -15.52 11.01
CA LEU A 1 -11.08 -15.82 10.14
C LEU A 1 -11.03 -14.98 8.85
N PRO A 2 -12.06 -14.91 7.98
CA PRO A 2 -11.95 -14.21 6.69
C PRO A 2 -11.58 -12.73 6.81
N GLN A 3 -12.12 -12.03 7.80
CA GLN A 3 -11.79 -10.62 8.09
C GLN A 3 -10.31 -10.40 8.40
N ALA A 4 -9.69 -11.29 9.18
CA ALA A 4 -8.28 -11.15 9.53
C ALA A 4 -7.39 -11.34 8.29
N LEU A 5 -7.75 -12.30 7.43
CA LEU A 5 -7.05 -12.53 6.17
C LEU A 5 -7.21 -11.35 5.22
N SER A 6 -8.41 -10.80 5.07
CA SER A 6 -8.65 -9.64 4.20
C SER A 6 -8.10 -8.32 4.75
N MET A 7 -7.83 -8.23 6.05
CA MET A 7 -7.16 -7.09 6.67
C MET A 7 -5.63 -7.18 6.50
N LEU A 8 -5.03 -8.36 6.73
CA LEU A 8 -3.58 -8.57 6.62
C LEU A 8 -3.11 -8.71 5.17
N ILE A 9 -3.89 -9.40 4.33
CA ILE A 9 -3.57 -9.71 2.93
C ILE A 9 -4.78 -9.29 2.07
N PRO A 10 -5.05 -7.98 1.99
CA PRO A 10 -6.16 -7.47 1.19
C PRO A 10 -5.91 -7.70 -0.31
N ASP A 11 -7.01 -7.76 -1.06
CA ASP A 11 -6.93 -7.68 -2.52
C ASP A 11 -6.31 -6.34 -2.94
N SER A 12 -5.80 -6.27 -4.17
CA SER A 12 -5.45 -4.98 -4.77
C SER A 12 -6.71 -4.12 -4.90
N TRP A 13 -6.65 -2.91 -4.34
CA TRP A 13 -7.71 -1.93 -4.45
C TRP A 13 -7.14 -0.53 -4.67
N ASN A 14 -7.65 0.14 -5.71
CA ASN A 14 -7.47 1.53 -6.06
C ASN A 14 -8.64 1.93 -6.96
N ASP A 15 -8.61 3.17 -7.44
CA ASP A 15 -9.70 3.72 -8.26
C ASP A 15 -9.91 2.94 -9.56
N LYS A 16 -8.84 2.35 -10.12
CA LYS A 16 -8.85 1.60 -11.39
C LYS A 16 -9.29 0.15 -11.24
N ASN A 17 -9.28 -0.44 -10.03
CA ASN A 17 -9.71 -1.83 -9.86
C ASN A 17 -11.22 -1.98 -10.14
N PRO A 18 -11.63 -3.00 -10.94
CA PRO A 18 -13.02 -3.25 -11.29
C PRO A 18 -13.73 -4.08 -10.20
N ILE A 19 -13.73 -3.56 -8.97
CA ILE A 19 -14.39 -4.19 -7.81
C ILE A 19 -15.55 -3.31 -7.29
N PRO A 20 -16.55 -3.89 -6.60
CA PRO A 20 -17.69 -3.14 -6.08
C PRO A 20 -17.27 -1.98 -5.14
N PRO A 21 -17.98 -0.84 -5.15
CA PRO A 21 -17.68 0.28 -4.26
C PRO A 21 -17.73 -0.08 -2.78
N SER A 22 -18.64 -0.99 -2.37
CA SER A 22 -18.70 -1.49 -0.99
C SER A 22 -17.40 -2.19 -0.57
N LEU A 23 -16.80 -2.95 -1.49
CA LEU A 23 -15.52 -3.62 -1.25
C LEU A 23 -14.35 -2.65 -1.25
N LYS A 24 -14.36 -1.61 -2.12
CA LYS A 24 -13.38 -0.52 -2.05
C LYS A 24 -13.44 0.20 -0.70
N ALA A 25 -14.65 0.53 -0.23
CA ALA A 25 -14.84 1.18 1.07
C ALA A 25 -14.39 0.29 2.24
N TYR A 26 -14.67 -1.02 2.16
CA TYR A 26 -14.18 -1.97 3.15
C TYR A 26 -12.65 -2.01 3.19
N TYR A 27 -11.97 -2.16 2.06
CA TYR A 27 -10.50 -2.20 2.05
C TYR A 27 -9.87 -0.87 2.39
N GLU A 28 -10.46 0.25 1.98
CA GLU A 28 -10.04 1.58 2.41
C GLU A 28 -10.09 1.69 3.94
N TYR A 29 -11.18 1.25 4.55
CA TYR A 29 -11.29 1.19 6.00
C TYR A 29 -10.21 0.32 6.64
N GLN A 30 -10.03 -0.92 6.17
CA GLN A 30 -9.00 -1.83 6.73
C GLN A 30 -7.58 -1.26 6.59
N SER A 31 -7.28 -0.55 5.50
CA SER A 31 -5.97 0.09 5.28
C SER A 31 -5.65 1.19 6.29
N THR A 32 -6.65 1.72 6.98
CA THR A 32 -6.45 2.67 8.09
C THR A 32 -6.01 2.00 9.38
N LEU A 33 -6.24 0.69 9.50
CA LEU A 33 -5.97 -0.11 10.70
C LEU A 33 -4.65 -0.86 10.63
N MET A 34 -4.35 -1.41 9.45
CA MET A 34 -3.24 -2.33 9.25
C MET A 34 -2.65 -2.14 7.86
N GLU A 35 -1.34 -1.98 7.81
CA GLU A 35 -0.61 -2.05 6.56
C GLU A 35 -0.62 -3.49 6.02
N PRO A 36 -0.72 -3.67 4.70
CA PRO A 36 -0.72 -5.01 4.12
C PRO A 36 0.59 -5.76 4.35
N TRP A 37 0.48 -7.04 4.68
CA TRP A 37 1.61 -7.97 4.77
C TRP A 37 1.91 -8.52 3.38
N ASP A 38 2.75 -7.80 2.65
CA ASP A 38 3.00 -8.04 1.23
C ASP A 38 4.14 -9.03 0.96
N GLY A 39 4.16 -9.55 -0.28
CA GLY A 39 5.14 -10.51 -0.77
C GLY A 39 4.50 -11.82 -1.27
N PRO A 40 5.26 -12.69 -1.97
CA PRO A 40 4.72 -13.91 -2.56
C PRO A 40 4.17 -14.88 -1.50
N ALA A 41 2.86 -15.08 -1.48
CA ALA A 41 2.20 -15.91 -0.48
C ALA A 41 1.11 -16.79 -1.10
N SER A 42 1.17 -18.08 -0.74
CA SER A 42 0.04 -19.00 -0.78
C SER A 42 -0.19 -19.49 0.63
N ILE A 43 -1.34 -19.17 1.19
CA ILE A 43 -1.66 -19.45 2.59
C ILE A 43 -2.79 -20.44 2.64
N VAL A 44 -2.57 -21.52 3.39
CA VAL A 44 -3.63 -22.43 3.83
C VAL A 44 -3.89 -22.12 5.29
N PHE A 45 -5.16 -22.02 5.66
CA PHE A 45 -5.57 -21.61 7.00
C PHE A 45 -6.70 -22.50 7.52
N SER A 46 -6.80 -22.60 8.85
CA SER A 46 -7.97 -23.14 9.52
C SER A 46 -8.12 -22.58 10.93
N ASP A 47 -9.37 -22.45 11.40
CA ASP A 47 -9.71 -22.15 12.80
C ASP A 47 -10.45 -23.30 13.49
N GLY A 48 -10.40 -24.51 12.90
CA GLY A 48 -11.11 -25.70 13.37
C GLY A 48 -12.52 -25.86 12.78
N ARG A 49 -13.18 -24.79 12.35
CA ARG A 49 -14.45 -24.85 11.59
C ARG A 49 -14.25 -24.49 10.13
N TYR A 50 -13.58 -23.39 9.88
CA TYR A 50 -13.26 -22.97 8.53
C TYR A 50 -11.91 -23.54 8.14
N ILE A 51 -11.80 -23.97 6.90
CA ILE A 51 -10.53 -24.33 6.26
C ILE A 51 -10.52 -23.76 4.86
N GLY A 52 -9.36 -23.34 4.38
CA GLY A 52 -9.30 -22.70 3.09
C GLY A 52 -7.92 -22.28 2.66
N GLY A 53 -7.88 -21.57 1.55
CA GLY A 53 -6.65 -20.98 1.04
C GLY A 53 -6.87 -19.62 0.41
N THR A 54 -5.84 -18.78 0.49
CA THR A 54 -5.79 -17.47 -0.16
C THR A 54 -4.40 -17.22 -0.75
N LEU A 55 -4.34 -16.28 -1.69
CA LEU A 55 -3.09 -15.80 -2.26
C LEU A 55 -2.84 -14.34 -1.85
N ASP A 56 -1.60 -13.91 -2.03
CA ASP A 56 -1.26 -12.48 -2.06
C ASP A 56 -2.03 -11.73 -3.17
N ARG A 57 -1.99 -10.39 -3.11
CA ARG A 57 -2.74 -9.52 -4.02
C ARG A 57 -2.34 -9.66 -5.49
N ASN A 58 -1.13 -10.17 -5.77
CA ASN A 58 -0.56 -10.36 -7.11
C ASN A 58 -0.68 -11.82 -7.58
N GLY A 59 -0.97 -12.77 -6.67
CA GLY A 59 -1.01 -14.20 -6.92
C GLY A 59 0.34 -14.77 -7.33
N LEU A 60 1.42 -14.40 -6.64
CA LEU A 60 2.80 -14.75 -7.03
C LEU A 60 3.18 -16.21 -6.73
N ARG A 61 2.34 -16.95 -6.00
CA ARG A 61 2.52 -18.38 -5.73
C ARG A 61 1.41 -19.22 -6.37
N PRO A 62 1.73 -20.39 -6.95
CA PRO A 62 0.72 -21.26 -7.51
C PRO A 62 -0.12 -21.92 -6.41
N SER A 63 -1.39 -22.11 -6.70
CA SER A 63 -2.32 -22.82 -5.83
C SER A 63 -3.47 -23.38 -6.64
N ARG A 64 -3.59 -24.70 -6.63
CA ARG A 64 -4.53 -25.47 -7.44
C ARG A 64 -5.39 -26.32 -6.52
N TYR A 65 -6.63 -26.54 -6.91
CA TYR A 65 -7.52 -27.41 -6.16
C TYR A 65 -8.30 -28.35 -7.08
N VAL A 66 -8.66 -29.51 -6.54
CA VAL A 66 -9.55 -30.50 -7.16
C VAL A 66 -10.67 -30.79 -6.18
N ILE A 67 -11.89 -30.82 -6.68
CA ILE A 67 -13.07 -31.22 -5.92
C ILE A 67 -13.63 -32.50 -6.55
N THR A 68 -13.83 -33.53 -5.73
CA THR A 68 -14.41 -34.80 -6.18
C THR A 68 -15.93 -34.80 -6.08
N LYS A 69 -16.59 -35.84 -6.62
CA LYS A 69 -18.04 -36.04 -6.46
C LYS A 69 -18.41 -36.52 -5.06
N ASP A 70 -17.45 -37.10 -4.33
CA ASP A 70 -17.59 -37.54 -2.93
C ASP A 70 -17.30 -36.40 -1.92
N ASP A 71 -17.41 -35.14 -2.34
CA ASP A 71 -17.19 -33.93 -1.52
C ASP A 71 -15.82 -33.83 -0.83
N ILE A 72 -14.79 -34.43 -1.44
CA ILE A 72 -13.39 -34.21 -1.04
C ILE A 72 -12.83 -33.03 -1.83
N ILE A 73 -12.22 -32.10 -1.11
CA ILE A 73 -11.42 -31.02 -1.70
C ILE A 73 -9.95 -31.23 -1.36
N VAL A 74 -9.10 -31.20 -2.39
CA VAL A 74 -7.64 -31.23 -2.23
C VAL A 74 -7.06 -29.98 -2.86
N MET A 75 -6.31 -29.22 -2.07
CA MET A 75 -5.57 -28.04 -2.51
C MET A 75 -4.08 -28.26 -2.34
N GLY A 76 -3.29 -27.83 -3.30
CA GLY A 76 -1.83 -27.90 -3.26
C GLY A 76 -1.18 -26.84 -4.15
N SER A 77 0.13 -26.67 -3.99
CA SER A 77 0.92 -25.76 -4.84
C SER A 77 0.96 -26.23 -6.29
N GLU A 78 0.82 -27.55 -6.52
CA GLU A 78 0.85 -28.19 -7.83
C GLU A 78 -0.34 -29.14 -8.02
N VAL A 79 -0.62 -29.48 -9.28
CA VAL A 79 -1.57 -30.55 -9.61
C VAL A 79 -0.87 -31.89 -9.60
N GLY A 80 -1.60 -32.97 -9.31
CA GLY A 80 -1.06 -34.34 -9.37
C GLY A 80 -0.39 -34.82 -8.08
N VAL A 81 -0.39 -34.02 -7.02
CA VAL A 81 0.06 -34.43 -5.68
C VAL A 81 -0.83 -35.53 -5.06
N GLN A 82 -2.08 -35.61 -5.51
CA GLN A 82 -3.02 -36.68 -5.18
C GLN A 82 -3.77 -37.09 -6.45
N ILE A 83 -3.95 -38.38 -6.65
CA ILE A 83 -4.59 -38.96 -7.84
C ILE A 83 -6.02 -39.37 -7.49
N PHE A 84 -6.95 -38.98 -8.35
CA PHE A 84 -8.36 -39.38 -8.31
C PHE A 84 -8.75 -39.93 -9.70
N PRO A 85 -9.60 -40.97 -9.77
CA PRO A 85 -10.19 -41.40 -11.04
C PRO A 85 -10.88 -40.21 -11.74
N ALA A 86 -10.69 -40.07 -13.05
CA ALA A 86 -11.16 -38.90 -13.79
C ALA A 86 -12.69 -38.72 -13.68
N GLU A 87 -13.41 -39.83 -13.67
CA GLU A 87 -14.86 -39.91 -13.48
C GLU A 87 -15.34 -39.43 -12.11
N ASN A 88 -14.47 -39.42 -11.09
CA ASN A 88 -14.81 -38.91 -9.75
C ASN A 88 -14.50 -37.41 -9.61
N ILE A 89 -13.91 -36.75 -10.61
CA ILE A 89 -13.58 -35.34 -10.51
C ILE A 89 -14.81 -34.49 -10.88
N ARG A 90 -15.26 -33.65 -9.95
CA ARG A 90 -16.33 -32.67 -10.16
C ARG A 90 -15.78 -31.39 -10.76
N GLU A 91 -14.70 -30.85 -10.18
CA GLU A 91 -14.11 -29.58 -10.58
C GLU A 91 -12.59 -29.60 -10.42
N LYS A 92 -11.89 -28.90 -11.31
CA LYS A 92 -10.48 -28.53 -11.14
C LYS A 92 -10.37 -27.02 -11.25
N GLY A 93 -9.71 -26.39 -10.28
CA GLY A 93 -9.59 -24.94 -10.23
C GLY A 93 -8.22 -24.45 -9.77
N ARG A 94 -8.11 -23.13 -9.66
CA ARG A 94 -6.94 -22.45 -9.13
C ARG A 94 -7.37 -21.24 -8.31
N LEU A 95 -6.61 -20.93 -7.27
CA LEU A 95 -6.73 -19.63 -6.63
C LEU A 95 -6.25 -18.54 -7.58
N ARG A 96 -6.90 -17.38 -7.51
CA ARG A 96 -6.56 -16.18 -8.26
C ARG A 96 -6.10 -15.10 -7.28
N PRO A 97 -5.35 -14.08 -7.74
CA PRO A 97 -4.92 -12.98 -6.88
C PRO A 97 -6.11 -12.37 -6.11
N GLY A 98 -5.96 -12.21 -4.80
CA GLY A 98 -7.02 -11.69 -3.94
C GLY A 98 -8.32 -12.50 -3.94
N LYS A 99 -8.27 -13.83 -4.15
CA LYS A 99 -9.47 -14.68 -4.02
C LYS A 99 -9.30 -15.67 -2.88
N ILE A 100 -10.35 -15.83 -2.08
CA ILE A 100 -10.39 -16.77 -0.97
C ILE A 100 -11.19 -18.01 -1.35
N LEU A 101 -10.60 -19.20 -1.17
CA LEU A 101 -11.32 -20.46 -1.12
C LEU A 101 -11.64 -20.74 0.34
N LEU A 102 -12.92 -20.81 0.69
CA LEU A 102 -13.37 -21.02 2.06
C LEU A 102 -14.35 -22.19 2.14
N VAL A 103 -14.05 -23.15 3.00
CA VAL A 103 -14.89 -24.31 3.28
C VAL A 103 -15.38 -24.20 4.73
N ASP A 104 -16.69 -24.31 4.94
CA ASP A 104 -17.29 -24.46 6.27
C ASP A 104 -17.48 -25.95 6.56
N THR A 105 -16.62 -26.54 7.38
CA THR A 105 -16.66 -27.98 7.68
C THR A 105 -17.89 -28.37 8.50
N LYS A 106 -18.51 -27.41 9.20
CA LYS A 106 -19.73 -27.67 9.97
C LYS A 106 -20.96 -27.75 9.07
N MET A 107 -21.01 -26.93 8.03
CA MET A 107 -22.12 -26.93 7.06
C MET A 107 -21.87 -27.86 5.86
N GLY A 108 -20.62 -28.29 5.64
CA GLY A 108 -20.24 -29.13 4.49
C GLY A 108 -20.31 -28.40 3.16
N ILE A 109 -20.12 -27.07 3.15
CA ILE A 109 -20.24 -26.24 1.94
C ILE A 109 -18.97 -25.46 1.64
N ILE A 110 -18.75 -25.19 0.35
CA ILE A 110 -17.76 -24.23 -0.12
C ILE A 110 -18.47 -22.88 -0.24
N ILE A 111 -17.98 -21.86 0.47
CA ILE A 111 -18.53 -20.51 0.44
C ILE A 111 -17.84 -19.75 -0.71
N PRO A 112 -18.60 -19.24 -1.71
CA PRO A 112 -18.02 -18.47 -2.80
C PRO A 112 -17.31 -17.19 -2.31
N ASP A 113 -16.20 -16.81 -2.95
CA ASP A 113 -15.43 -15.59 -2.63
C ASP A 113 -16.31 -14.33 -2.57
N GLU A 114 -17.22 -14.18 -3.54
CA GLU A 114 -18.14 -13.05 -3.60
C GLU A 114 -19.05 -12.99 -2.38
N GLU A 115 -19.53 -14.13 -1.90
CA GLU A 115 -20.37 -14.22 -0.71
C GLU A 115 -19.57 -13.91 0.56
N VAL A 116 -18.34 -14.42 0.67
CA VAL A 116 -17.43 -14.08 1.79
C VAL A 116 -17.22 -12.56 1.84
N LYS A 117 -16.90 -11.95 0.70
CA LYS A 117 -16.64 -10.51 0.61
C LYS A 117 -17.89 -9.69 0.85
N ARG A 118 -19.03 -10.10 0.30
CA ARG A 118 -20.33 -9.45 0.54
C ARG A 118 -20.63 -9.40 2.04
N GLN A 119 -20.53 -10.54 2.72
CA GLN A 119 -20.71 -10.62 4.18
C GLN A 119 -19.76 -9.68 4.92
N LEU A 120 -18.47 -9.65 4.55
CA LEU A 120 -17.50 -8.74 5.18
C LEU A 120 -17.86 -7.26 4.98
N THR A 121 -18.27 -6.88 3.77
CA THR A 121 -18.65 -5.50 3.44
C THR A 121 -19.95 -5.05 4.09
N GLU A 122 -20.87 -5.99 4.39
CA GLU A 122 -22.18 -5.69 5.00
C GLU A 122 -22.13 -5.65 6.54
N ARG A 123 -21.03 -6.06 7.17
CA ARG A 123 -20.90 -6.06 8.64
C ARG A 123 -21.05 -4.69 9.28
N ASN A 124 -20.55 -3.65 8.61
CA ASN A 124 -20.58 -2.27 9.08
C ASN A 124 -20.76 -1.32 7.89
N PRO A 125 -21.29 -0.10 8.11
CA PRO A 125 -21.48 0.87 7.03
C PRO A 125 -20.16 1.61 6.71
N TYR A 126 -19.12 0.89 6.27
CA TYR A 126 -17.77 1.45 6.06
C TYR A 126 -17.74 2.67 5.15
N ALA A 127 -18.55 2.66 4.07
CA ALA A 127 -18.64 3.79 3.16
C ALA A 127 -19.16 5.05 3.85
N GLN A 128 -20.16 4.92 4.73
CA GLN A 128 -20.69 6.02 5.53
C GLN A 128 -19.64 6.50 6.53
N TRP A 129 -19.00 5.58 7.27
CA TRP A 129 -17.96 5.93 8.23
C TRP A 129 -16.82 6.72 7.59
N LEU A 130 -16.36 6.28 6.42
CA LEU A 130 -15.35 6.99 5.65
C LEU A 130 -15.85 8.36 5.19
N ALA A 131 -17.05 8.46 4.61
CA ALA A 131 -17.59 9.72 4.12
C ALA A 131 -17.78 10.77 5.23
N GLU A 132 -18.18 10.35 6.43
CA GLU A 132 -18.46 11.26 7.56
C GLU A 132 -17.20 11.70 8.32
N ASN A 133 -16.14 10.88 8.34
CA ASN A 133 -15.00 11.10 9.24
C ASN A 133 -13.67 11.36 8.53
N ARG A 134 -13.50 10.90 7.29
CA ARG A 134 -12.26 11.07 6.54
C ARG A 134 -12.31 12.35 5.70
N ILE A 135 -11.26 13.14 5.79
CA ILE A 135 -11.08 14.36 5.01
C ILE A 135 -10.12 14.07 3.86
N ASP A 136 -10.47 14.40 2.62
CA ASP A 136 -9.49 14.40 1.52
C ASP A 136 -8.70 15.72 1.53
N LEU A 137 -7.37 15.65 1.48
CA LEU A 137 -6.52 16.85 1.49
C LEU A 137 -6.82 17.78 0.30
N ASN A 138 -7.30 17.23 -0.82
CA ASN A 138 -7.68 18.02 -1.99
C ASN A 138 -8.93 18.86 -1.74
N ASP A 139 -9.86 18.37 -0.92
CA ASP A 139 -11.13 19.03 -0.59
C ASP A 139 -10.97 20.17 0.43
N ILE A 140 -9.85 20.19 1.16
CA ILE A 140 -9.54 21.29 2.08
C ILE A 140 -9.29 22.58 1.28
N LYS A 141 -10.12 23.60 1.56
CA LYS A 141 -10.06 24.92 0.90
C LYS A 141 -8.69 25.58 1.07
N VAL A 142 -8.14 26.08 -0.05
CA VAL A 142 -6.92 26.89 -0.04
C VAL A 142 -7.27 28.30 0.44
N LYS A 143 -6.90 28.65 1.67
CA LYS A 143 -7.03 30.03 2.18
C LYS A 143 -6.00 30.98 1.58
N GLN A 144 -4.77 30.48 1.44
CA GLN A 144 -3.65 31.25 0.90
C GLN A 144 -2.72 30.31 0.13
N ARG A 145 -2.43 30.66 -1.12
CA ARG A 145 -1.39 29.99 -1.90
C ARG A 145 -0.02 30.44 -1.38
N VAL A 146 0.80 29.48 -0.96
CA VAL A 146 2.16 29.78 -0.49
C VAL A 146 3.08 29.85 -1.72
N PRO A 147 3.83 30.94 -1.91
CA PRO A 147 4.82 31.03 -2.97
C PRO A 147 5.85 29.88 -2.90
N THR A 148 6.30 29.43 -4.06
CA THR A 148 7.39 28.45 -4.18
C THR A 148 8.77 29.10 -4.23
N SER A 149 8.83 30.41 -4.47
CA SER A 149 10.09 31.15 -4.54
C SER A 149 10.78 31.21 -3.18
N LEU A 150 12.08 30.91 -3.18
CA LEU A 150 12.96 31.07 -2.01
C LEU A 150 13.56 32.48 -1.91
N GLY A 151 13.28 33.36 -2.88
CA GLY A 151 13.80 34.73 -2.94
C GLY A 151 15.32 34.79 -2.76
N ASP A 152 15.79 35.76 -1.98
CA ASP A 152 17.22 35.97 -1.70
C ASP A 152 17.88 34.78 -0.97
N ASN A 153 17.08 33.91 -0.33
CA ASN A 153 17.61 32.74 0.37
C ASN A 153 17.96 31.58 -0.57
N PHE A 154 17.57 31.62 -1.85
CA PHE A 154 17.79 30.53 -2.79
C PHE A 154 19.27 30.10 -2.85
N ASN A 155 20.17 31.04 -3.12
CA ASN A 155 21.61 30.78 -3.22
C ASN A 155 22.23 30.34 -1.89
N LYS A 156 21.69 30.83 -0.77
CA LYS A 156 22.11 30.42 0.56
C LYS A 156 21.75 28.94 0.80
N TYR A 157 20.51 28.54 0.55
CA TYR A 157 20.06 27.17 0.78
C TYR A 157 20.71 26.16 -0.17
N LEU A 158 20.97 26.51 -1.43
CA LEU A 158 21.74 25.65 -2.34
C LEU A 158 23.09 25.28 -1.73
N LYS A 159 23.84 26.28 -1.24
CA LYS A 159 25.15 26.05 -0.62
C LYS A 159 25.05 25.31 0.71
N THR A 160 24.10 25.69 1.57
CA THR A 160 23.94 25.07 2.90
C THR A 160 23.57 23.58 2.81
N PHE A 161 22.70 23.21 1.87
CA PHE A 161 22.27 21.81 1.69
C PHE A 161 23.12 21.05 0.65
N GLY A 162 24.18 21.65 0.13
CA GLY A 162 25.13 20.98 -0.76
C GLY A 162 24.61 20.69 -2.17
N TYR A 163 23.58 21.40 -2.64
CA TYR A 163 23.11 21.28 -4.02
C TYR A 163 24.16 21.80 -4.99
N THR A 164 24.52 20.97 -5.96
CA THR A 164 25.46 21.28 -7.02
C THR A 164 24.75 21.75 -8.28
N LYS A 165 25.50 22.33 -9.22
CA LYS A 165 24.99 22.69 -10.54
C LYS A 165 24.42 21.46 -11.28
N GLU A 166 25.08 20.32 -11.14
CA GLU A 166 24.67 19.05 -11.75
C GLU A 166 23.35 18.54 -11.17
N ASP A 167 23.14 18.65 -9.85
CA ASP A 167 21.86 18.28 -9.24
C ASP A 167 20.70 19.07 -9.84
N ILE A 168 20.89 20.38 -10.07
CA ILE A 168 19.86 21.23 -10.66
C ILE A 168 19.66 20.93 -12.15
N GLU A 169 20.75 20.93 -12.92
CA GLU A 169 20.67 20.86 -14.39
C GLU A 169 20.39 19.45 -14.90
N THR A 170 20.97 18.42 -14.29
CA THR A 170 20.89 17.03 -14.74
C THR A 170 19.75 16.27 -14.06
N LEU A 171 19.40 16.59 -12.80
CA LEU A 171 18.33 15.88 -12.07
C LEU A 171 17.02 16.68 -12.01
N ILE A 172 17.03 17.85 -11.38
CA ILE A 172 15.80 18.58 -11.06
C ILE A 172 15.14 19.17 -12.31
N ASN A 173 15.90 19.78 -13.22
CA ASN A 173 15.35 20.40 -14.42
C ASN A 173 14.64 19.39 -15.35
N PRO A 174 15.21 18.21 -15.66
CA PRO A 174 14.50 17.18 -16.43
C PRO A 174 13.22 16.70 -15.73
N MET A 175 13.27 16.42 -14.42
CA MET A 175 12.06 16.04 -13.67
C MET A 175 10.96 17.09 -13.75
N ALA A 176 11.31 18.37 -13.62
CA ALA A 176 10.35 19.47 -13.66
C ALA A 176 9.78 19.74 -15.05
N SER A 177 10.59 19.60 -16.11
CA SER A 177 10.20 19.94 -17.48
C SER A 177 9.55 18.78 -18.24
N GLN A 178 9.98 17.54 -17.98
CA GLN A 178 9.53 16.35 -18.69
C GLN A 178 8.57 15.47 -17.87
N GLY A 179 8.51 15.66 -16.54
CA GLY A 179 7.67 14.85 -15.66
C GLY A 179 8.17 13.42 -15.46
N GLN A 180 9.44 13.15 -15.75
CA GLN A 180 10.10 11.86 -15.57
C GLN A 180 11.51 12.05 -15.00
N GLU A 181 12.01 11.05 -14.29
CA GLU A 181 13.42 11.05 -13.87
C GLU A 181 14.35 10.98 -15.10
N PRO A 182 15.54 11.62 -15.04
CA PRO A 182 16.49 11.56 -16.14
C PRO A 182 17.04 10.14 -16.33
N VAL A 183 17.18 9.73 -17.58
CA VAL A 183 17.85 8.47 -17.93
C VAL A 183 19.32 8.75 -18.21
N LEU A 184 20.20 8.12 -17.44
CA LEU A 184 21.65 8.19 -17.59
C LEU A 184 22.23 6.80 -17.94
N SER A 185 23.48 6.76 -18.36
CA SER A 185 24.20 5.54 -18.72
C SER A 185 25.55 5.46 -18.00
N MET A 186 26.24 4.32 -18.15
CA MET A 186 27.47 3.96 -17.43
C MET A 186 27.26 3.65 -15.94
N GLY A 187 28.31 3.12 -15.30
CA GLY A 187 28.31 2.85 -13.86
C GLY A 187 28.66 4.10 -13.05
N ASN A 188 28.31 4.10 -11.77
CA ASN A 188 28.76 5.13 -10.84
C ASN A 188 30.24 4.90 -10.50
N ASP A 189 31.11 5.79 -10.99
CA ASP A 189 32.57 5.76 -10.80
C ASP A 189 33.05 6.63 -9.61
N THR A 190 32.11 7.23 -8.86
CA THR A 190 32.43 8.01 -7.67
C THR A 190 32.79 7.09 -6.48
N PRO A 191 33.69 7.51 -5.58
CA PRO A 191 33.97 6.75 -4.37
C PRO A 191 32.71 6.58 -3.53
N LEU A 192 32.62 5.47 -2.78
CA LEU A 192 31.57 5.33 -1.77
C LEU A 192 31.60 6.54 -0.83
N ALA A 193 30.43 6.97 -0.34
CA ALA A 193 30.30 8.18 0.45
C ALA A 193 31.28 8.25 1.64
N LEU A 194 31.56 7.09 2.26
CA LEU A 194 32.52 6.95 3.36
C LEU A 194 33.98 7.27 2.97
N PHE A 195 34.37 7.03 1.72
CA PHE A 195 35.73 7.24 1.20
C PHE A 195 35.86 8.52 0.37
N SER A 196 34.81 9.34 0.31
CA SER A 196 34.84 10.58 -0.45
C SER A 196 35.52 11.69 0.33
N ASP A 197 36.45 12.41 -0.32
CA ASP A 197 37.07 13.62 0.24
C ASP A 197 36.12 14.84 0.21
N LYS A 198 34.95 14.71 -0.43
CA LYS A 198 33.93 15.77 -0.51
C LYS A 198 32.79 15.54 0.47
N PRO A 199 32.18 16.59 1.05
CA PRO A 199 30.99 16.46 1.86
C PRO A 199 29.89 15.66 1.15
N GLN A 200 29.34 14.65 1.83
CA GLN A 200 28.31 13.76 1.28
C GLN A 200 26.98 13.99 1.97
N SER A 201 25.90 13.93 1.20
CA SER A 201 24.55 13.89 1.74
C SER A 201 24.32 12.62 2.55
N LEU A 202 23.53 12.70 3.62
CA LEU A 202 23.13 11.55 4.43
C LEU A 202 22.52 10.45 3.55
N PHE A 203 21.75 10.83 2.52
CA PHE A 203 21.09 9.88 1.62
C PHE A 203 22.07 9.00 0.83
N ASN A 204 23.32 9.44 0.60
CA ASN A 204 24.30 8.66 -0.15
C ASN A 204 24.80 7.41 0.61
N TYR A 205 24.61 7.40 1.93
CA TYR A 205 24.95 6.27 2.80
C TYR A 205 23.88 5.16 2.79
N PHE A 206 22.65 5.50 2.41
CA PHE A 206 21.56 4.53 2.31
C PHE A 206 21.51 3.97 0.90
N LYS A 207 21.58 2.64 0.77
CA LYS A 207 21.43 1.94 -0.50
C LYS A 207 20.04 1.31 -0.56
N GLN A 208 19.34 1.51 -1.67
CA GLN A 208 18.04 0.90 -1.90
C GLN A 208 18.22 -0.62 -1.94
N LEU A 209 17.49 -1.32 -1.08
CA LEU A 209 17.42 -2.77 -1.16
C LEU A 209 16.50 -3.14 -2.32
N PHE A 210 16.82 -4.24 -2.98
CA PHE A 210 16.00 -4.79 -4.04
C PHE A 210 15.94 -6.30 -3.91
N ALA A 211 14.82 -6.85 -4.36
CA ALA A 211 14.57 -8.27 -4.29
C ALA A 211 15.35 -9.00 -5.40
N GLN A 212 16.00 -10.10 -5.04
CA GLN A 212 16.66 -11.00 -5.98
C GLN A 212 16.36 -12.43 -5.59
N VAL A 213 15.90 -13.24 -6.55
CA VAL A 213 15.61 -14.69 -6.39
C VAL A 213 14.48 -15.03 -5.41
N THR A 214 14.53 -14.55 -4.17
CA THR A 214 13.58 -14.88 -3.08
C THR A 214 12.15 -14.44 -3.37
N ASN A 215 12.00 -13.26 -3.96
CA ASN A 215 10.74 -12.67 -4.39
C ASN A 215 10.97 -11.82 -5.66
N PRO A 216 10.00 -11.78 -6.58
CA PRO A 216 10.11 -10.99 -7.79
C PRO A 216 9.86 -9.50 -7.50
N SER A 217 10.51 -8.62 -8.26
CA SER A 217 10.12 -7.21 -8.38
C SER A 217 8.84 -7.08 -9.21
N ILE A 218 8.04 -6.05 -8.94
CA ILE A 218 6.80 -5.74 -9.66
C ILE A 218 7.09 -4.66 -10.70
N ASP A 219 6.45 -4.73 -11.88
CA ASP A 219 6.53 -3.69 -12.90
C ASP A 219 5.64 -2.48 -12.52
N PRO A 220 6.21 -1.33 -12.14
CA PRO A 220 5.42 -0.19 -11.67
C PRO A 220 4.59 0.48 -12.78
N ILE A 221 4.88 0.21 -14.06
CA ILE A 221 4.19 0.78 -15.22
C ILE A 221 3.04 -0.15 -15.63
N ARG A 222 3.34 -1.44 -15.84
CA ARG A 222 2.36 -2.42 -16.36
C ARG A 222 1.44 -2.96 -15.27
N GLU A 223 1.92 -3.06 -14.04
CA GLU A 223 1.18 -3.63 -12.90
C GLU A 223 0.74 -2.55 -11.90
N GLY A 224 0.64 -1.28 -12.32
CA GLY A 224 0.21 -0.18 -11.46
C GLY A 224 -1.18 -0.33 -10.84
N LEU A 225 -1.99 -1.32 -11.27
CA LEU A 225 -3.27 -1.68 -10.65
C LEU A 225 -3.12 -2.27 -9.24
N VAL A 226 -1.96 -2.82 -8.88
CA VAL A 226 -1.74 -3.44 -7.55
C VAL A 226 -0.99 -2.53 -6.57
N MET A 227 -0.56 -1.36 -7.04
CA MET A 227 0.22 -0.39 -6.29
C MET A 227 -0.62 0.83 -5.89
N THR A 228 -0.24 1.47 -4.79
CA THR A 228 -0.82 2.74 -4.35
C THR A 228 0.21 3.55 -3.56
N LEU A 229 0.10 4.87 -3.64
CA LEU A 229 0.86 5.83 -2.84
C LEU A 229 -0.06 6.59 -1.87
N THR A 230 -1.25 6.06 -1.58
CA THR A 230 -2.16 6.66 -0.62
C THR A 230 -1.58 6.62 0.78
N TYR A 231 -1.58 7.77 1.44
CA TYR A 231 -1.19 7.98 2.82
C TYR A 231 -2.36 8.55 3.62
N TYR A 232 -2.33 8.28 4.92
CA TYR A 232 -3.27 8.82 5.89
C TYR A 232 -2.51 9.57 6.99
N ILE A 233 -2.92 10.81 7.26
CA ILE A 233 -2.41 11.61 8.38
C ILE A 233 -3.49 11.64 9.45
N GLY A 234 -3.17 11.23 10.69
CA GLY A 234 -4.12 11.23 11.79
C GLY A 234 -3.92 10.05 12.73
N SER A 235 -4.94 9.74 13.52
CA SER A 235 -4.86 8.79 14.63
C SER A 235 -4.62 7.35 14.18
N ALA A 236 -3.35 7.05 13.92
CA ALA A 236 -2.76 5.72 14.03
C ALA A 236 -2.52 5.44 15.52
N SER A 237 -3.53 4.91 16.22
CA SER A 237 -3.42 4.27 17.56
C SER A 237 -4.80 4.01 18.15
N LYS A 238 -5.62 3.25 17.43
CA LYS A 238 -6.83 2.67 18.01
C LYS A 238 -6.72 1.16 17.91
N ASN A 239 -7.41 0.50 18.83
CA ASN A 239 -7.32 -0.94 18.97
C ASN A 239 -7.82 -1.63 17.69
N ILE A 240 -6.91 -2.33 16.99
CA ILE A 240 -7.20 -3.08 15.76
C ILE A 240 -8.23 -4.21 15.97
N LEU A 241 -8.47 -4.60 17.23
CA LEU A 241 -9.43 -5.64 17.59
C LEU A 241 -10.89 -5.15 17.53
N PHE A 242 -11.12 -3.84 17.42
CA PHE A 242 -12.46 -3.25 17.40
C PHE A 242 -12.71 -2.41 16.16
N GLU A 243 -13.84 -2.64 15.49
CA GLU A 243 -14.31 -1.83 14.37
C GLU A 243 -15.11 -0.63 14.90
N SER A 244 -14.74 0.57 14.47
CA SER A 244 -15.34 1.84 14.87
C SER A 244 -15.20 2.90 13.78
N PRO A 245 -16.17 3.83 13.62
CA PRO A 245 -16.03 5.01 12.75
C PRO A 245 -14.88 5.92 13.17
N LEU A 246 -14.46 5.84 14.44
CA LEU A 246 -13.35 6.62 14.98
C LEU A 246 -12.04 6.37 14.23
N HIS A 247 -11.84 5.20 13.65
CA HIS A 247 -10.66 4.87 12.84
C HIS A 247 -10.59 5.67 11.53
N CYS A 248 -11.72 6.16 11.03
CA CYS A 248 -11.79 6.94 9.81
C CYS A 248 -11.43 8.43 9.99
N LYS A 249 -11.18 8.90 11.22
CA LYS A 249 -10.81 10.30 11.52
C LYS A 249 -9.38 10.61 11.05
N LEU A 250 -9.22 10.70 9.74
CA LEU A 250 -7.93 10.77 9.04
C LEU A 250 -8.01 11.77 7.89
N ILE A 251 -6.86 12.32 7.52
CA ILE A 251 -6.68 13.10 6.30
C ILE A 251 -6.05 12.18 5.27
N LYS A 252 -6.78 11.88 4.20
CA LYS A 252 -6.30 11.09 3.07
C LYS A 252 -5.50 11.96 2.12
N TYR A 253 -4.39 11.42 1.64
CA TYR A 253 -3.58 12.05 0.60
C TYR A 253 -2.99 11.00 -0.34
N ASN A 254 -2.95 11.29 -1.65
CA ASN A 254 -2.65 10.27 -2.66
C ASN A 254 -1.16 10.19 -3.04
N THR A 255 -0.29 10.93 -2.37
CA THR A 255 1.15 10.98 -2.64
C THR A 255 1.92 11.32 -1.37
N PRO A 256 3.16 10.85 -1.18
CA PRO A 256 4.00 11.31 -0.07
C PRO A 256 4.51 12.75 -0.26
N LEU A 257 4.39 13.33 -1.46
CA LEU A 257 4.92 14.66 -1.76
C LEU A 257 3.95 15.77 -1.38
N VAL A 258 4.26 16.54 -0.34
CA VAL A 258 3.41 17.64 0.14
C VAL A 258 3.93 18.99 -0.38
N SER A 259 3.12 19.68 -1.18
CA SER A 259 3.43 21.05 -1.63
C SER A 259 3.34 22.08 -0.50
N ASN A 260 4.01 23.23 -0.61
CA ASN A 260 3.90 24.33 0.36
C ASN A 260 2.44 24.74 0.63
N THR A 261 1.60 24.72 -0.41
CA THR A 261 0.17 25.06 -0.28
C THR A 261 -0.58 23.97 0.47
N ASN A 262 -0.32 22.69 0.19
CA ASN A 262 -0.93 21.58 0.92
C ASN A 262 -0.47 21.51 2.38
N LEU A 263 0.80 21.79 2.66
CA LEU A 263 1.30 21.92 4.02
C LEU A 263 0.59 23.06 4.77
N ASN A 264 0.36 24.18 4.10
CA ASN A 264 -0.40 25.31 4.67
C ASN A 264 -1.87 24.97 4.92
N LYS A 265 -2.50 24.12 4.07
CA LYS A 265 -3.84 23.58 4.34
C LYS A 265 -3.86 22.80 5.65
N LEU A 266 -2.89 21.91 5.85
CA LEU A 266 -2.76 21.09 7.07
C LEU A 266 -2.55 21.96 8.32
N ARG A 267 -1.67 22.97 8.26
CA ARG A 267 -1.43 23.91 9.38
C ARG A 267 -2.67 24.73 9.76
N ASN A 268 -3.48 25.13 8.77
CA ASN A 268 -4.67 25.96 9.00
C ASN A 268 -5.96 25.16 9.19
N LEU A 269 -5.87 23.84 9.21
CA LEU A 269 -7.00 22.95 9.47
C LEU A 269 -7.40 23.11 10.94
N LYS A 270 -8.59 23.66 11.18
CA LYS A 270 -9.16 23.85 12.52
C LYS A 270 -10.22 22.78 12.77
N GLU A 271 -9.77 21.56 12.95
CA GLU A 271 -10.62 20.40 13.23
C GLU A 271 -10.26 19.86 14.61
N GLU A 272 -11.24 19.57 15.46
CA GLU A 272 -11.01 19.18 16.86
C GLU A 272 -10.09 17.96 17.03
N ASN A 273 -10.05 17.09 16.02
CA ASN A 273 -9.28 15.85 16.05
C ASN A 273 -7.85 15.98 15.48
N PHE A 274 -7.47 17.13 14.94
CA PHE A 274 -6.17 17.35 14.32
C PHE A 274 -5.45 18.53 14.98
N SER A 275 -4.24 18.27 15.43
CA SER A 275 -3.33 19.31 15.91
C SER A 275 -1.99 19.17 15.19
N HIS A 276 -1.24 20.25 15.15
CA HIS A 276 0.11 20.26 14.62
C HIS A 276 1.02 21.01 15.57
N ILE A 277 2.30 20.66 15.55
CA ILE A 277 3.37 21.40 16.21
C ILE A 277 4.54 21.48 15.23
N ASP A 278 5.10 22.67 15.09
CA ASP A 278 6.32 22.86 14.31
C ASP A 278 7.52 22.61 15.23
N ILE A 279 8.27 21.55 14.95
CA ILE A 279 9.47 21.19 15.72
C ILE A 279 10.70 21.71 14.97
N PRO A 280 11.47 22.66 15.54
CA PRO A 280 12.69 23.13 14.92
C PRO A 280 13.71 21.98 14.79
N MET A 281 14.18 21.73 13.57
CA MET A 281 15.22 20.73 13.28
C MET A 281 16.63 21.36 13.15
N LEU A 282 16.79 22.62 13.54
CA LEU A 282 18.06 23.33 13.53
C LEU A 282 18.77 23.17 14.89
N PHE A 283 20.10 23.19 14.87
CA PHE A 283 20.92 23.18 16.06
C PHE A 283 21.84 24.42 16.09
N PRO A 284 22.25 24.90 17.28
CA PRO A 284 23.21 26.00 17.38
C PRO A 284 24.56 25.60 16.79
N ALA A 285 25.00 26.27 15.73
CA ALA A 285 26.36 26.17 15.25
C ALA A 285 27.24 27.12 16.08
N LYS A 286 28.26 26.59 16.76
CA LYS A 286 29.34 27.43 17.28
C LYS A 286 30.14 27.97 16.08
N ARG A 287 30.31 29.29 16.03
CA ARG A 287 31.21 29.94 15.08
C ARG A 287 32.65 29.64 15.43
#